data_AF-X1VBN9-F1
#
_entry.id   AF-X1VBN9-F1
#
_cell.length_a   1.000
_cell.length_b   1.000
_cell.length_c   1.000
_cell.angle_alpha   90.00
_cell.angle_beta   90.00
_cell.angle_gamma   90.00
#
_symmetry.space_group_name_H-M   'P 1'
#
loop_
_entity.id
_entity.type
_entity.pdbx_description
1 polymer ?
#
loop_
_entity_poly.entity_id
_entity_poly.type
_entity_poly.pdbx_seq_one_letter_code
_entity_poly.pdbx_strand_id
1 'polypeptide(L)'
;IEIESCQDAMFMFRMDYHGYRGNHFPTKFNDFYVSGIQCKEVTKTPFRIVGVEEEPITRILLDNITIDKAGEESVIEFSENLVFNEVSIQGSLFQLTEKE
;
A
#
# COMPACT_ATOMS: atom_id res chain seq x y z
N ILE A 1 -13.60 7.35 -6.78
CA ILE A 1 -12.71 7.26 -7.96
C ILE A 1 -12.91 5.89 -8.57
N GLU A 2 -13.15 5.81 -9.87
CA GLU A 2 -13.28 4.54 -10.59
C GLU A 2 -12.04 4.30 -11.45
N ILE A 3 -11.45 3.11 -11.35
CA ILE A 3 -10.22 2.72 -12.06
C ILE A 3 -10.51 1.42 -12.82
N GLU A 4 -10.40 1.45 -14.14
CA GLU A 4 -10.56 0.23 -14.96
C GLU A 4 -9.41 -0.74 -14.71
N SER A 5 -8.17 -0.26 -14.79
CA SER A 5 -7.01 -1.08 -14.49
C SER A 5 -5.81 -0.25 -14.03
N CYS A 6 -4.97 -0.85 -13.20
CA CYS A 6 -3.63 -0.35 -12.90
C CYS A 6 -2.59 -1.47 -12.99
N GLN A 7 -1.43 -1.15 -13.57
CA GLN A 7 -0.43 -2.17 -13.90
C GLN A 7 0.39 -2.62 -12.69
N ASP A 8 0.89 -1.68 -11.88
CA ASP A 8 1.87 -1.99 -10.84
C ASP A 8 1.28 -2.08 -9.45
N ALA A 9 0.55 -1.05 -9.01
CA ALA A 9 -0.22 -1.08 -7.78
C ALA A 9 -1.31 0.00 -7.79
N MET A 10 -2.37 -0.21 -7.02
CA MET A 10 -3.38 0.84 -6.80
C MET A 10 -2.85 1.92 -5.84
N PHE A 11 -2.08 1.52 -4.82
CA PHE A 11 -1.36 2.42 -3.93
C PHE A 11 0.10 2.00 -3.79
N MET A 12 1.01 2.93 -4.02
CA MET A 12 2.44 2.66 -3.95
C MET A 12 3.20 3.76 -3.20
N PHE A 13 3.69 3.41 -2.01
CA PHE A 13 4.72 4.17 -1.29
C PHE A 13 5.97 3.30 -1.12
N ARG A 14 7.11 3.83 -1.57
CA ARG A 14 8.35 3.07 -1.72
C ARG A 14 9.52 3.92 -1.26
N MET A 15 10.26 3.43 -0.28
CA MET A 15 11.56 3.97 0.15
C MET A 15 12.72 3.02 -0.20
N ASP A 16 12.41 1.88 -0.81
CA ASP A 16 13.37 0.85 -1.26
C ASP A 16 14.19 1.26 -2.50
N TYR A 17 14.26 2.56 -2.81
CA TYR A 17 15.06 3.09 -3.91
C TYR A 17 16.39 3.65 -3.41
N HIS A 18 17.49 2.99 -3.73
CA HIS A 18 18.84 3.46 -3.37
C HIS A 18 19.30 4.58 -4.31
N GLY A 19 19.41 5.79 -3.77
CA GLY A 19 19.99 6.93 -4.47
C GLY A 19 21.51 6.76 -4.69
N TYR A 20 21.98 7.14 -5.88
CA TYR A 20 23.38 7.02 -6.33
C TYR A 20 24.44 7.63 -5.39
N ARG A 21 24.05 8.58 -4.52
CA ARG A 21 24.98 9.40 -3.71
C ARG A 21 25.20 8.93 -2.27
N GLY A 22 24.61 7.81 -1.84
CA GLY A 22 24.99 7.15 -0.58
C GLY A 22 24.74 7.94 0.72
N ASN A 23 23.94 9.01 0.68
CA ASN A 23 23.59 9.75 1.90
C ASN A 23 22.46 9.03 2.65
N HIS A 24 22.69 8.72 3.93
CA HIS A 24 21.78 7.97 4.80
C HIS A 24 20.84 8.92 5.57
N PHE A 25 19.87 9.50 4.86
CA PHE A 25 18.82 10.34 5.45
C PHE A 25 17.49 9.95 4.79
N PRO A 26 16.82 8.89 5.28
CA PRO A 26 15.56 8.45 4.71
C PRO A 26 14.49 9.55 4.82
N THR A 27 13.73 9.75 3.76
CA THR A 27 12.64 10.72 3.74
C THR A 27 11.49 10.22 4.60
N LYS A 28 11.00 11.06 5.50
CA LYS A 28 9.85 10.74 6.32
C LYS A 28 8.52 10.83 5.54
N PHE A 29 7.78 9.73 5.48
CA PHE A 29 6.44 9.64 4.86
C PHE A 29 5.39 9.26 5.91
N ASN A 30 4.37 10.10 6.07
CA ASN A 30 3.34 9.91 7.09
C ASN A 30 2.06 10.72 6.83
N ASP A 31 1.00 10.41 7.58
CA ASP A 31 -0.31 11.09 7.57
C ASP A 31 -1.02 11.04 6.20
N PHE A 32 -1.23 9.82 5.70
CA PHE A 32 -1.95 9.58 4.46
C PHE A 32 -3.36 9.07 4.70
N TYR A 33 -4.31 9.65 3.98
CA TYR A 33 -5.69 9.18 3.93
C TYR A 33 -6.11 9.01 2.47
N VAL A 34 -6.59 7.82 2.13
CA VAL A 34 -7.13 7.51 0.81
C VAL A 34 -8.47 6.83 0.98
N SER A 35 -9.48 7.29 0.26
CA SER A 35 -10.81 6.70 0.35
C SER A 35 -11.64 6.73 -0.92
N GLY A 36 -12.66 5.87 -0.95
CA GLY A 36 -13.69 5.88 -1.98
C GLY A 36 -13.16 5.48 -3.35
N ILE A 37 -12.40 4.38 -3.42
CA ILE A 37 -11.83 3.86 -4.66
C ILE A 37 -12.51 2.55 -5.04
N GLN A 38 -12.90 2.43 -6.31
CA GLN A 38 -13.30 1.17 -6.90
C GLN A 38 -12.39 0.88 -8.10
N CYS A 39 -11.73 -0.28 -8.08
CA CYS A 39 -10.77 -0.71 -9.10
C CYS A 39 -11.14 -2.10 -9.60
N LYS A 40 -11.29 -2.27 -10.92
CA LYS A 40 -11.63 -3.59 -11.47
C LYS A 40 -10.42 -4.53 -11.51
N GLU A 41 -9.24 -4.04 -11.87
CA GLU A 41 -8.05 -4.90 -11.97
C GLU A 41 -6.76 -4.19 -11.57
N VAL A 42 -6.02 -4.83 -10.66
CA VAL A 42 -4.60 -4.55 -10.42
C VAL A 42 -3.79 -5.72 -10.98
N THR A 43 -3.00 -5.48 -12.03
CA THR A 43 -2.26 -6.57 -12.70
C THR A 43 -1.23 -7.22 -11.77
N LYS A 44 -0.62 -6.44 -10.87
CA LYS A 44 0.34 -6.94 -9.87
C LYS A 44 -0.25 -6.84 -8.46
N THR A 45 0.32 -6.00 -7.61
CA THR A 45 0.06 -5.97 -6.16
C THR A 45 -0.94 -4.87 -5.81
N PRO A 46 -2.01 -5.12 -5.02
CA PRO A 46 -2.98 -4.10 -4.64
C PRO A 46 -2.35 -2.90 -3.94
N PHE A 47 -1.58 -3.19 -2.89
CA PHE A 47 -0.93 -2.20 -2.05
C PHE A 47 0.55 -2.54 -1.96
N ARG A 48 1.40 -1.56 -2.25
CA ARG A 48 2.84 -1.65 -2.02
C ARG A 48 3.28 -0.52 -1.11
N ILE A 49 3.44 -0.82 0.17
CA ILE A 49 3.80 0.14 1.23
C ILE A 49 5.10 -0.37 1.85
N VAL A 50 6.22 0.16 1.39
CA VAL A 50 7.56 -0.32 1.75
C VAL A 50 8.39 0.85 2.24
N GLY A 51 8.57 0.94 3.56
CA GLY A 51 9.50 1.84 4.23
C GLY A 51 10.92 1.30 4.29
N VAL A 52 11.71 1.84 5.20
CA VAL A 52 12.99 1.25 5.64
C VAL A 52 12.98 1.13 7.16
N GLU A 53 13.81 0.23 7.70
CA GLU A 53 13.84 -0.04 9.15
C GLU A 53 14.08 1.24 9.97
N GLU A 54 14.93 2.14 9.49
CA GLU A 54 15.29 3.38 10.19
C GLU A 54 14.20 4.46 10.13
N GLU A 55 13.29 4.40 9.16
CA GLU A 55 12.17 5.32 9.02
C GLU A 55 10.98 4.61 8.35
N PRO A 56 10.16 3.90 9.16
CA PRO A 56 8.94 3.26 8.70
C PRO A 56 7.94 4.27 8.12
N ILE A 57 7.11 3.84 7.17
CA ILE A 57 6.00 4.66 6.68
C ILE A 57 4.85 4.55 7.70
N THR A 58 4.39 5.68 8.24
CA THR A 58 3.49 5.65 9.39
C THR A 58 2.17 6.38 9.17
N ARG A 59 1.12 5.98 9.90
CA ARG A 59 -0.19 6.68 9.96
C ARG A 59 -0.84 6.77 8.58
N ILE A 60 -1.24 5.61 8.07
CA ILE A 60 -1.97 5.48 6.81
C ILE A 60 -3.37 4.93 7.12
N LEU A 61 -4.39 5.59 6.59
CA LEU A 61 -5.75 5.08 6.56
C LEU A 61 -6.20 4.88 5.12
N LEU A 62 -6.52 3.63 4.77
CA LEU A 62 -7.14 3.23 3.53
C LEU A 62 -8.59 2.84 3.83
N ASP A 63 -9.54 3.60 3.30
CA ASP A 63 -10.95 3.51 3.70
C ASP A 63 -11.91 3.36 2.50
N ASN A 64 -12.85 2.43 2.57
CA ASN A 64 -13.87 2.22 1.54
C ASN A 64 -13.23 2.04 0.14
N ILE A 65 -12.44 0.97 0.00
CA ILE A 65 -11.72 0.61 -1.23
C ILE A 65 -12.13 -0.78 -1.68
N THR A 66 -12.51 -0.93 -2.94
CA THR A 66 -12.82 -2.24 -3.54
C THR A 66 -11.90 -2.50 -4.72
N ILE A 67 -11.26 -3.67 -4.72
CA ILE A 67 -10.42 -4.16 -5.81
C ILE A 67 -10.99 -5.51 -6.27
N ASP A 68 -11.57 -5.57 -7.47
CA ASP A 68 -12.28 -6.78 -7.93
C ASP A 68 -11.30 -7.92 -8.24
N LYS A 69 -10.13 -7.59 -8.81
CA LYS A 69 -9.08 -8.55 -9.16
C LYS A 69 -7.68 -8.02 -8.86
N ALA A 70 -6.83 -8.89 -8.32
CA ALA A 70 -5.43 -8.62 -8.06
C ALA A 70 -4.57 -9.79 -8.56
N GLY A 71 -3.45 -9.50 -9.22
CA GLY A 71 -2.54 -10.54 -9.73
C GLY A 71 -1.61 -11.14 -8.67
N GLU A 72 -1.30 -10.37 -7.62
CA GLU A 72 -0.36 -10.73 -6.55
C GLU A 72 -0.89 -10.29 -5.18
N GLU A 73 -0.25 -10.72 -4.11
CA GLU A 73 -0.53 -10.25 -2.75
C GLU A 73 0.00 -8.82 -2.51
N SER A 74 -0.54 -8.16 -1.48
CA SER A 74 -0.02 -6.85 -1.05
C SER A 74 1.37 -7.00 -0.42
N VAL A 75 2.26 -6.04 -0.69
CA VAL A 75 3.61 -6.01 -0.11
C VAL A 75 3.68 -4.85 0.89
N ILE A 76 3.77 -5.21 2.17
CA ILE A 76 3.72 -4.27 3.28
C ILE A 76 4.89 -4.57 4.21
N GLU A 77 5.86 -3.66 4.25
CA GLU A 77 7.12 -3.81 4.97
C GLU A 77 7.54 -2.47 5.58
N PHE A 78 8.06 -2.51 6.81
CA PHE A 78 8.47 -1.30 7.55
C PHE A 78 7.38 -0.21 7.53
N SER A 79 6.19 -0.58 8.01
CA SER A 79 5.05 0.33 8.15
C SER A 79 4.41 0.20 9.52
N GLU A 80 3.99 1.31 10.11
CA GLU A 80 3.34 1.33 11.42
C GLU A 80 2.04 2.13 11.40
N ASN A 81 1.05 1.73 12.21
CA ASN A 81 -0.25 2.41 12.27
C ASN A 81 -0.92 2.50 10.88
N LEU A 82 -0.91 1.38 10.14
CA LEU A 82 -1.61 1.19 8.88
C LEU A 82 -2.97 0.55 9.15
N VAL A 83 -4.04 1.24 8.75
CA VAL A 83 -5.43 0.80 8.95
C VAL A 83 -6.11 0.62 7.60
N PHE A 84 -6.73 -0.55 7.44
CA PHE A 84 -7.64 -0.86 6.34
C PHE A 84 -9.06 -0.87 6.89
N ASN A 85 -9.88 0.11 6.53
CA ASN A 85 -11.28 0.19 6.90
C ASN A 85 -12.16 -0.06 5.67
N GLU A 86 -13.05 -1.05 5.74
CA GLU A 86 -13.93 -1.41 4.61
C GLU A 86 -13.18 -1.57 3.28
N VAL A 87 -11.99 -2.18 3.33
CA VAL A 87 -11.20 -2.50 2.14
C VAL A 87 -11.46 -3.95 1.76
N SER A 88 -11.83 -4.19 0.49
CA SER A 88 -12.02 -5.52 -0.04
C SER A 88 -11.18 -5.79 -1.28
N ILE A 89 -10.63 -6.99 -1.37
CA ILE A 89 -9.87 -7.47 -2.52
C ILE A 89 -10.44 -8.82 -2.92
N GLN A 90 -10.86 -8.96 -4.18
CA GLN A 90 -11.47 -10.19 -4.70
C GLN A 90 -12.65 -10.66 -3.85
N GLY A 91 -13.49 -9.72 -3.42
CA GLY A 91 -14.70 -9.98 -2.63
C GLY A 91 -14.48 -10.34 -1.15
N SER A 92 -13.23 -10.37 -0.68
CA SER A 92 -12.91 -10.63 0.74
C SER A 92 -12.40 -9.35 1.41
N LEU A 93 -12.79 -9.12 2.67
CA LEU A 93 -12.23 -8.03 3.46
C LEU A 93 -10.72 -8.23 3.63
N PHE A 94 -9.95 -7.21 3.31
CA PHE A 94 -8.50 -7.23 3.45
C PHE A 94 -8.13 -6.97 4.91
N GLN A 95 -7.30 -7.85 5.46
CA GLN A 95 -6.74 -7.72 6.79
C GLN A 95 -5.25 -8.02 6.72
N LEU A 96 -4.46 -7.30 7.51
CA LEU A 96 -3.07 -7.68 7.73
C LEU A 96 -3.06 -8.97 8.55
N THR A 97 -2.41 -10.00 8.03
CA THR A 97 -2.02 -11.14 8.83
C THR A 97 -0.77 -10.76 9.62
N GLU A 98 -0.80 -10.99 10.93
CA GLU A 98 0.42 -10.90 11.75
C GLU A 98 1.41 -11.95 11.22
N LYS A 99 2.64 -11.52 10.88
CA LYS A 99 3.74 -12.45 10.65
C LYS A 99 4.26 -12.87 12.04
N GLU A 100 4.26 -14.19 12.30
CA GLU A 100 4.84 -14.82 13.50
C GLU A 100 6.32 -14.45 13.71
#